data_AF-A0A1S3XV91-F1
#
_entry.id   AF-A0A1S3XV91-F1
#
_cell.length_a   1.000
_cell.length_b   1.000
_cell.length_c   1.000
_cell.angle_alpha   90.00
_cell.angle_beta   90.00
_cell.angle_gamma   90.00
#
_symmetry.space_group_name_H-M   'P 1'
#
loop_
_entity.id
_entity.type
_entity.pdbx_description
1 polymer ?
#
loop_
_entity_poly.entity_id
_entity_poly.type
_entity_poly.pdbx_seq_one_letter_code
_entity_poly.pdbx_strand_id
1 'polypeptide(L)'
;MEMRLAEDLRYSKAGLKEFEVIGSPKVEVLFYHAELFASHLQGTKQIVKLNIIECYSLTALPISSLSSTLKEIRINLNRKLKLELSVSEMISSISNMFLERLTLDGCYSIDDIPPEFVPSTRILRIERCYRLTRLLIPTGIEILEINICENLEILSVACGTQTTSLLDLHISKSQKLKLPPEGMHELLPSLKKLVLENCPETESFPEGGLPFNLEVLQIVDCKKLVNGRKEWRLQRLSCLISLFIFHDGSDEEILGDENWELPCCIRHLWVSNLKNIKQSSAQKPHLS
;
A
#
# COMPACT_ATOMS: atom_id res chain seq x y z
N MET A 1 -7.83 -4.37 42.18
CA MET A 1 -7.36 -5.32 41.17
C MET A 1 -6.27 -4.62 40.39
N GLU A 2 -5.03 -4.62 40.90
CA GLU A 2 -3.87 -4.09 40.20
C GLU A 2 -3.66 -4.93 38.94
N MET A 3 -3.93 -4.35 37.77
CA MET A 3 -3.55 -5.00 36.52
C MET A 3 -2.02 -5.06 36.50
N ARG A 4 -1.48 -6.28 36.49
CA ARG A 4 -0.09 -6.58 36.12
C ARG A 4 0.14 -6.17 34.65
N LEU A 5 0.24 -4.87 34.39
CA LEU A 5 0.54 -4.29 33.08
C LEU A 5 2.05 -4.25 32.79
N ALA A 6 2.88 -4.49 33.81
CA ALA A 6 4.32 -4.24 33.72
C ALA A 6 5.12 -5.30 32.96
N GLU A 7 4.60 -6.51 32.77
CA GLU A 7 5.38 -7.62 32.16
C GLU A 7 5.31 -7.63 30.61
N ASP A 8 4.26 -7.07 30.01
CA ASP A 8 4.03 -7.08 28.54
C ASP A 8 4.44 -5.76 27.85
N LEU A 9 4.80 -4.73 28.62
CA LEU A 9 5.11 -3.39 28.12
C LEU A 9 6.61 -3.16 28.15
N ARG A 10 7.22 -3.00 26.96
CA ARG A 10 8.62 -2.61 26.86
C ARG A 10 8.71 -1.13 26.51
N TYR A 11 9.33 -0.38 27.41
CA TYR A 11 9.77 0.98 27.15
C TYR A 11 11.24 0.93 26.72
N SER A 12 11.58 1.42 25.53
CA SER A 12 12.98 1.72 25.21
C SER A 12 13.44 2.92 26.06
N LYS A 13 14.69 2.97 26.52
CA LYS A 13 15.16 3.97 27.52
C LYS A 13 14.93 5.45 27.13
N ALA A 14 14.75 6.29 28.14
CA ALA A 14 14.70 7.77 28.22
C ALA A 14 14.73 8.58 26.88
N GLY A 15 13.67 9.35 26.61
CA GLY A 15 13.45 10.12 25.37
C GLY A 15 12.42 9.49 24.42
N LEU A 16 11.55 8.62 24.96
CA LEU A 16 10.65 7.72 24.27
C LEU A 16 9.74 8.40 23.23
N LYS A 17 10.05 8.12 21.97
CA LYS A 17 9.22 8.40 20.80
C LYS A 17 8.38 7.21 20.36
N GLU A 18 8.60 6.04 20.94
CA GLU A 18 8.05 4.77 20.49
C GLU A 18 7.54 3.95 21.68
N PHE A 19 6.39 3.31 21.51
CA PHE A 19 5.74 2.49 22.51
C PHE A 19 5.37 1.14 21.91
N GLU A 20 5.69 0.06 22.63
CA GLU A 20 5.50 -1.30 22.13
C GLU A 20 4.63 -2.12 23.08
N VAL A 21 3.63 -2.79 22.50
CA VAL A 21 2.81 -3.81 23.16
C VAL A 21 3.12 -5.14 22.51
N ILE A 22 3.67 -6.10 23.26
CA ILE A 22 4.14 -7.37 22.72
C ILE A 22 3.44 -8.52 23.43
N GLY A 23 2.81 -9.41 22.66
CA GLY A 23 2.27 -10.67 23.16
C GLY A 23 1.11 -10.55 24.16
N SER A 24 0.55 -9.36 24.38
CA SER A 24 -0.40 -9.17 25.47
C SER A 24 -1.75 -9.83 25.19
N PRO A 25 -2.19 -10.80 26.01
CA PRO A 25 -3.46 -11.49 25.80
C PRO A 25 -4.66 -10.61 26.18
N LYS A 26 -4.43 -9.49 26.89
CA LYS A 26 -5.47 -8.56 27.36
C LYS A 26 -5.42 -7.21 26.63
N VAL A 27 -4.79 -7.16 25.46
CA VAL A 27 -4.64 -5.94 24.69
C VAL A 27 -5.98 -5.25 24.36
N GLU A 28 -7.05 -6.01 24.19
CA GLU A 28 -8.40 -5.45 23.99
C GLU A 28 -8.91 -4.74 25.22
N VAL A 29 -8.69 -5.29 26.42
CA VAL A 29 -9.13 -4.67 27.67
C VAL A 29 -8.35 -3.39 27.93
N LEU A 30 -7.06 -3.42 27.59
CA LEU A 30 -6.17 -2.26 27.59
C LEU A 30 -6.74 -1.14 26.72
N PHE A 31 -7.17 -1.45 25.50
CA PHE A 31 -7.70 -0.48 24.55
C PHE A 31 -9.18 -0.10 24.80
N TYR A 32 -9.98 -1.00 25.38
CA TYR A 32 -11.38 -0.75 25.75
C TYR A 32 -11.49 0.27 26.88
N HIS A 33 -10.51 0.27 27.80
CA HIS A 33 -10.33 1.37 28.74
C HIS A 33 -9.53 2.49 28.06
N ALA A 34 -10.08 2.96 26.93
CA ALA A 34 -9.52 4.01 26.08
C ALA A 34 -9.04 5.21 26.91
N GLU A 35 -9.77 5.63 27.95
CA GLU A 35 -9.36 6.72 28.84
C GLU A 35 -8.12 6.41 29.69
N LEU A 36 -7.95 5.17 30.16
CA LEU A 36 -6.76 4.76 30.91
C LEU A 36 -5.55 4.60 29.99
N PHE A 37 -5.74 4.03 28.80
CA PHE A 37 -4.68 3.90 27.80
C PHE A 37 -4.27 5.26 27.23
N ALA A 38 -5.27 6.09 26.86
CA ALA A 38 -5.07 7.46 26.41
C ALA A 38 -4.43 8.29 27.50
N SER A 39 -4.84 8.20 28.78
CA SER A 39 -4.18 8.96 29.85
C SER A 39 -2.72 8.54 30.08
N HIS A 40 -2.40 7.24 29.95
CA HIS A 40 -1.01 6.77 29.95
C HIS A 40 -0.21 7.36 28.77
N LEU A 41 -0.80 7.40 27.57
CA LEU A 41 -0.16 7.99 26.37
C LEU A 41 -0.12 9.52 26.38
N GLN A 42 -1.13 10.19 26.96
CA GLN A 42 -1.31 11.64 26.98
C GLN A 42 -0.43 12.28 28.06
N GLY A 43 -0.11 11.55 29.14
CA GLY A 43 0.98 11.88 30.06
C GLY A 43 2.35 11.87 29.38
N THR A 44 2.50 11.14 28.27
CA THR A 44 3.73 11.02 27.48
C THR A 44 3.62 11.76 26.14
N LYS A 45 3.63 13.10 26.17
CA LYS A 45 3.60 13.99 24.98
C LYS A 45 4.74 13.76 23.95
N GLN A 46 5.57 12.75 24.14
CA GLN A 46 6.72 12.41 23.30
C GLN A 46 6.48 11.20 22.39
N ILE A 47 5.46 10.35 22.67
CA ILE A 47 5.21 9.15 21.86
C ILE A 47 4.62 9.56 20.52
N VAL A 48 5.34 9.21 19.46
CA VAL A 48 4.97 9.41 18.06
C VAL A 48 4.74 8.09 17.32
N LYS A 49 5.16 6.96 17.89
CA LYS A 49 5.07 5.64 17.27
C LYS A 49 4.51 4.59 18.22
N LEU A 50 3.58 3.79 17.73
CA LEU A 50 2.95 2.67 18.44
C LEU A 50 3.20 1.38 17.66
N ASN A 51 3.82 0.38 18.30
CA ASN A 51 3.94 -0.97 17.77
C ASN A 51 3.06 -1.92 18.58
N ILE A 52 2.26 -2.73 17.89
CA ILE A 52 1.45 -3.79 18.47
C ILE A 52 1.86 -5.10 17.82
N ILE A 53 2.51 -5.97 18.58
CA ILE A 53 3.18 -7.18 18.07
C ILE A 53 2.58 -8.40 18.77
N GLU A 54 2.19 -9.42 18.00
CA GLU A 54 1.71 -10.72 18.54
C GLU A 54 0.54 -10.61 19.53
N CYS A 55 -0.28 -9.57 19.41
CA CYS A 55 -1.39 -9.30 20.31
C CYS A 55 -2.67 -10.02 19.87
N TYR A 56 -2.67 -11.36 19.90
CA TYR A 56 -3.68 -12.20 19.24
C TYR A 56 -5.14 -11.99 19.67
N SER A 57 -5.40 -11.33 20.80
CA SER A 57 -6.76 -10.96 21.19
C SER A 57 -7.28 -9.72 20.48
N LEU A 58 -6.45 -8.84 19.91
CA LEU A 58 -6.88 -7.58 19.29
C LEU A 58 -7.91 -7.80 18.18
N THR A 59 -9.13 -7.29 18.36
CA THR A 59 -10.17 -7.31 17.31
C THR A 59 -10.36 -6.00 16.58
N ALA A 60 -10.07 -4.85 17.20
CA ALA A 60 -10.22 -3.52 16.59
C ALA A 60 -9.09 -2.58 17.00
N LEU A 61 -8.81 -1.57 16.18
CA LEU A 61 -7.89 -0.49 16.53
C LEU A 61 -8.64 0.61 17.30
N PRO A 62 -8.12 1.08 18.44
CA PRO A 62 -8.82 2.09 19.24
C PRO A 62 -8.46 3.49 18.75
N ILE A 63 -8.71 3.79 17.48
CA ILE A 63 -8.25 5.02 16.80
C ILE A 63 -8.74 6.27 17.54
N SER A 64 -9.96 6.24 18.04
CA SER A 64 -10.56 7.33 18.84
C SER A 64 -9.84 7.64 20.16
N SER A 65 -9.07 6.69 20.69
CA SER A 65 -8.36 6.81 21.97
C SER A 65 -6.90 7.21 21.83
N LEU A 66 -6.38 7.23 20.60
CA LEU A 66 -4.95 7.47 20.37
C LEU A 66 -4.63 8.97 20.48
N SER A 67 -3.44 9.27 21.00
CA SER A 67 -2.95 10.65 21.17
C SER A 67 -2.73 11.33 19.82
N SER A 68 -3.03 12.64 19.73
CA SER A 68 -2.72 13.47 18.55
C SER A 68 -1.21 13.61 18.26
N THR A 69 -0.35 13.24 19.20
CA THR A 69 1.11 13.18 18.98
C THR A 69 1.54 11.98 18.13
N LEU A 70 0.67 10.96 18.01
CA LEU A 70 0.99 9.73 17.31
C LEU A 70 0.99 9.94 15.80
N LYS A 71 2.11 9.61 15.16
CA LYS A 71 2.31 9.70 13.71
C LYS A 71 2.44 8.35 13.05
N GLU A 72 2.82 7.30 13.78
CA GLU A 72 3.06 5.99 13.20
C GLU A 72 2.43 4.88 14.03
N ILE A 73 1.71 3.98 13.36
CA ILE A 73 1.17 2.75 13.94
C ILE A 73 1.71 1.58 13.13
N ARG A 74 2.28 0.59 13.82
CA ARG A 74 2.65 -0.70 13.25
C ARG A 74 1.94 -1.81 14.00
N ILE A 75 1.32 -2.70 13.24
CA ILE A 75 0.61 -3.86 13.77
C ILE A 75 1.21 -5.09 13.10
N ASN A 76 1.67 -6.03 13.91
CA ASN A 76 2.38 -7.22 13.44
C ASN A 76 1.77 -8.51 14.03
N LEU A 77 1.57 -9.52 13.18
CA LEU A 77 1.15 -10.88 13.55
C LEU A 77 -0.17 -10.95 14.34
N ASN A 78 -1.14 -10.09 14.01
CA ASN A 78 -2.44 -10.08 14.67
C ASN A 78 -3.45 -11.03 14.00
N ARG A 79 -4.02 -11.95 14.78
CA ARG A 79 -4.87 -13.03 14.26
C ARG A 79 -6.35 -12.72 14.25
N LYS A 80 -6.83 -11.79 15.09
CA LYS A 80 -8.25 -11.47 15.21
C LYS A 80 -8.61 -10.05 14.73
N LEU A 81 -7.60 -9.26 14.36
CA LEU A 81 -7.81 -7.87 13.99
C LEU A 81 -8.71 -7.78 12.77
N LYS A 82 -9.80 -7.05 12.94
CA LYS A 82 -10.70 -6.59 11.90
C LYS A 82 -10.67 -5.06 11.88
N LEU A 83 -10.78 -4.51 10.68
CA LEU A 83 -10.85 -3.07 10.49
C LEU A 83 -12.32 -2.70 10.25
N GLU A 84 -13.16 -2.89 11.27
CA GLU A 84 -14.57 -2.48 11.24
C GLU A 84 -14.68 -1.16 12.01
N LEU A 85 -15.27 -0.12 11.41
CA LEU A 85 -15.60 1.13 12.11
C LEU A 85 -17.08 1.18 12.45
N SER A 86 -17.39 1.59 13.68
CA SER A 86 -18.74 2.06 14.00
C SER A 86 -18.94 3.51 13.55
N VAL A 87 -20.16 3.87 13.14
CA VAL A 87 -20.52 5.24 12.74
C VAL A 87 -20.21 6.27 13.85
N SER A 88 -20.28 5.85 15.12
CA SER A 88 -19.89 6.64 16.29
C SER A 88 -18.38 6.94 16.38
N GLU A 89 -17.52 6.03 15.92
CA GLU A 89 -16.07 6.23 15.87
C GLU A 89 -15.67 7.15 14.72
N MET A 90 -16.40 7.12 13.59
CA MET A 90 -16.18 8.07 12.48
C MET A 90 -16.34 9.53 12.95
N ILE A 91 -17.44 9.86 13.64
CA ILE A 91 -17.74 11.26 14.00
C ILE A 91 -16.77 11.81 15.06
N SER A 92 -16.23 10.95 15.94
CA SER A 92 -15.30 11.36 17.01
C SER A 92 -13.83 11.36 16.59
N SER A 93 -13.40 10.42 15.74
CA SER A 93 -11.97 10.17 15.42
C SER A 93 -11.43 11.03 14.28
N ILE A 94 -12.28 11.57 13.41
CA ILE A 94 -11.87 12.36 12.24
C ILE A 94 -11.28 13.74 12.64
N SER A 95 -11.52 14.22 13.85
CA SER A 95 -11.31 15.65 14.14
C SER A 95 -9.88 16.09 14.47
N ASN A 96 -8.94 15.22 14.88
CA ASN A 96 -7.62 15.71 15.35
C ASN A 96 -6.40 14.77 15.18
N MET A 97 -6.54 13.58 14.59
CA MET A 97 -5.41 12.65 14.41
C MET A 97 -4.86 12.68 12.99
N PHE A 98 -3.61 13.14 12.83
CA PHE A 98 -2.87 13.06 11.58
C PHE A 98 -1.86 11.91 11.67
N LEU A 99 -2.23 10.74 11.14
CA LEU A 99 -1.33 9.61 11.09
C LEU A 99 -0.42 9.77 9.86
N GLU A 100 0.89 9.72 10.02
CA GLU A 100 1.79 9.76 8.87
C GLU A 100 1.89 8.38 8.22
N ARG A 101 1.92 7.32 9.02
CA ARG A 101 2.13 5.95 8.56
C ARG A 101 1.33 4.91 9.32
N LEU A 102 0.66 4.03 8.59
CA LEU A 102 0.07 2.79 9.08
C LEU A 102 0.77 1.61 8.42
N THR A 103 1.22 0.64 9.22
CA THR A 103 1.78 -0.62 8.72
C THR A 103 1.03 -1.80 9.32
N LEU A 104 0.48 -2.64 8.45
CA LEU A 104 -0.19 -3.89 8.80
C LEU A 104 0.65 -5.04 8.28
N ASP A 105 1.15 -5.88 9.17
CA ASP A 105 2.06 -6.97 8.82
C ASP A 105 1.56 -8.28 9.42
N GLY A 106 1.35 -9.31 8.61
CA GLY A 106 0.93 -10.61 9.10
C GLY A 106 -0.43 -10.56 9.80
N CYS A 107 -1.34 -9.68 9.37
CA CYS A 107 -2.69 -9.59 9.92
C CYS A 107 -3.60 -10.62 9.24
N TYR A 108 -3.83 -11.76 9.91
CA TYR A 108 -4.42 -12.95 9.29
C TYR A 108 -5.95 -12.97 9.24
N SER A 109 -6.64 -11.99 9.80
CA SER A 109 -8.10 -11.88 9.74
C SER A 109 -8.61 -10.76 8.84
N ILE A 110 -7.72 -9.90 8.34
CA ILE A 110 -8.10 -8.81 7.45
C ILE A 110 -8.34 -9.41 6.06
N ASP A 111 -9.59 -9.39 5.64
CA ASP A 111 -10.05 -9.78 4.30
C ASP A 111 -10.44 -8.57 3.43
N ASP A 112 -10.80 -7.45 4.08
CA ASP A 112 -11.10 -6.14 3.49
C ASP A 112 -10.60 -4.98 4.38
N ILE A 113 -10.34 -3.81 3.78
CA ILE A 113 -9.98 -2.58 4.47
C ILE A 113 -10.88 -1.44 3.97
N PRO A 114 -11.80 -0.93 4.80
CA PRO A 114 -12.70 0.13 4.38
C PRO A 114 -11.96 1.46 4.22
N PRO A 115 -12.31 2.28 3.22
CA PRO A 115 -11.61 3.53 2.92
C PRO A 115 -11.77 4.59 4.03
N GLU A 116 -12.85 4.54 4.79
CA GLU A 116 -13.10 5.42 5.95
C GLU A 116 -12.17 5.12 7.13
N PHE A 117 -11.44 3.99 7.09
CA PHE A 117 -10.51 3.58 8.14
C PHE A 117 -9.19 4.34 8.12
N VAL A 118 -8.82 4.92 6.96
CA VAL A 118 -7.49 5.49 6.73
C VAL A 118 -7.53 6.93 6.17
N PRO A 119 -8.53 7.81 6.46
CA PRO A 119 -8.62 9.09 5.76
C PRO A 119 -7.52 10.08 6.18
N SER A 120 -6.80 9.81 7.28
CA SER A 120 -5.76 10.68 7.81
C SER A 120 -4.34 10.16 7.61
N THR A 121 -4.14 9.05 6.88
CA THR A 121 -2.80 8.46 6.70
C THR A 121 -2.16 8.84 5.38
N ARG A 122 -0.91 9.31 5.40
CA ARG A 122 -0.14 9.56 4.17
C ARG A 122 0.44 8.29 3.56
N ILE A 123 0.89 7.35 4.39
CA ILE A 123 1.57 6.13 3.95
C ILE A 123 0.91 4.88 4.55
N LEU A 124 0.37 4.03 3.68
CA LEU A 124 -0.18 2.74 4.07
C LEU A 124 0.72 1.62 3.55
N ARG A 125 1.18 0.75 4.46
CA ARG A 125 1.93 -0.46 4.13
C ARG A 125 1.18 -1.68 4.61
N ILE A 126 1.01 -2.65 3.72
CA ILE A 126 0.35 -3.92 4.00
C ILE A 126 1.30 -5.03 3.59
N GLU A 127 1.73 -5.85 4.55
CA GLU A 127 2.67 -6.95 4.33
C GLU A 127 2.08 -8.26 4.84
N ARG A 128 2.27 -9.36 4.11
CA ARG A 128 1.97 -10.72 4.59
C ARG A 128 0.52 -10.89 5.11
N CYS A 129 -0.42 -10.08 4.63
CA CYS A 129 -1.85 -10.19 4.96
C CYS A 129 -2.51 -11.20 4.02
N TYR A 130 -2.30 -12.50 4.29
CA TYR A 130 -2.69 -13.57 3.36
C TYR A 130 -4.20 -13.77 3.20
N ARG A 131 -5.06 -13.19 4.05
CA ARG A 131 -6.52 -13.25 3.88
C ARG A 131 -7.10 -12.08 3.11
N LEU A 132 -6.32 -11.03 2.86
CA LEU A 132 -6.77 -9.84 2.17
C LEU A 132 -7.17 -10.23 0.75
N THR A 133 -8.45 -10.07 0.41
CA THR A 133 -8.97 -10.36 -0.93
C THR A 133 -9.30 -9.09 -1.70
N ARG A 134 -9.63 -8.02 -0.98
CA ARG A 134 -10.03 -6.74 -1.56
C ARG A 134 -9.39 -5.59 -0.79
N LEU A 135 -9.06 -4.52 -1.50
CA LEU A 135 -8.61 -3.27 -0.91
C LEU A 135 -9.21 -2.10 -1.68
N LEU A 136 -9.98 -1.26 -0.99
CA LEU A 136 -10.38 0.05 -1.46
C LEU A 136 -9.29 1.06 -1.05
N ILE A 137 -8.58 1.63 -2.02
CA ILE A 137 -7.56 2.67 -1.81
C ILE A 137 -8.23 3.86 -1.11
N PRO A 138 -7.85 4.15 0.15
CA PRO A 138 -8.39 5.27 0.91
C PRO A 138 -8.02 6.63 0.30
N THR A 139 -8.91 7.61 0.45
CA THR A 139 -8.67 9.01 0.06
C THR A 139 -7.60 9.63 0.96
N GLY A 140 -6.71 10.45 0.40
CA GLY A 140 -5.70 11.20 1.16
C GLY A 140 -4.35 10.48 1.34
N ILE A 141 -4.25 9.20 0.98
CA ILE A 141 -2.97 8.48 0.95
C ILE A 141 -2.09 9.00 -0.20
N GLU A 142 -0.80 9.17 0.07
CA GLU A 142 0.24 9.51 -0.90
C GLU A 142 1.05 8.29 -1.34
N ILE A 143 1.26 7.31 -0.44
CA ILE A 143 2.05 6.12 -0.72
C ILE A 143 1.30 4.87 -0.25
N LEU A 144 1.09 3.93 -1.16
CA LEU A 144 0.53 2.62 -0.88
C LEU A 144 1.53 1.52 -1.27
N GLU A 145 1.94 0.73 -0.29
CA GLU A 145 2.80 -0.45 -0.50
C GLU A 145 2.07 -1.72 -0.06
N ILE A 146 1.95 -2.69 -0.96
CA ILE A 146 1.33 -3.99 -0.70
C ILE A 146 2.34 -5.08 -1.04
N ASN A 147 2.78 -5.86 -0.07
CA ASN A 147 3.81 -6.87 -0.25
C ASN A 147 3.37 -8.24 0.28
N ILE A 148 3.49 -9.29 -0.53
CA ILE A 148 3.22 -10.68 -0.10
C ILE A 148 1.75 -10.84 0.38
N CYS A 149 0.82 -10.25 -0.35
CA CYS A 149 -0.62 -10.40 -0.13
C CYS A 149 -1.21 -11.34 -1.19
N GLU A 150 -0.93 -12.63 -1.07
CA GLU A 150 -1.14 -13.61 -2.15
C GLU A 150 -2.60 -13.74 -2.61
N ASN A 151 -3.57 -13.52 -1.72
CA ASN A 151 -4.98 -13.64 -2.04
C ASN A 151 -5.65 -12.32 -2.49
N LEU A 152 -4.92 -11.20 -2.54
CA LEU A 152 -5.47 -9.93 -2.97
C LEU A 152 -5.88 -10.06 -4.44
N GLU A 153 -7.19 -9.99 -4.70
CA GLU A 153 -7.76 -10.12 -6.03
C GLU A 153 -8.19 -8.77 -6.58
N ILE A 154 -8.79 -7.92 -5.75
CA ILE A 154 -9.39 -6.65 -6.18
C ILE A 154 -8.69 -5.50 -5.47
N LEU A 155 -8.16 -4.56 -6.25
CA LEU A 155 -7.71 -3.26 -5.78
C LEU A 155 -8.57 -2.19 -6.45
N SER A 156 -9.32 -1.38 -5.70
CA SER A 156 -10.20 -0.35 -6.29
C SER A 156 -9.97 1.00 -5.62
N VAL A 157 -10.36 2.10 -6.26
CA VAL A 157 -10.28 3.43 -5.65
C VAL A 157 -11.61 3.76 -4.98
N ALA A 158 -11.58 4.29 -3.75
CA ALA A 158 -12.80 4.74 -3.10
C ALA A 158 -13.49 5.85 -3.91
N CYS A 159 -14.73 5.64 -4.33
CA CYS A 159 -15.48 6.61 -5.13
C CYS A 159 -16.17 7.63 -4.21
N GLY A 160 -15.69 8.87 -4.20
CA GLY A 160 -16.29 9.96 -3.44
C GLY A 160 -15.63 11.30 -3.76
N THR A 161 -16.17 12.00 -4.77
CA THR A 161 -16.01 13.44 -5.13
C THR A 161 -14.63 14.11 -5.15
N GLN A 162 -13.55 13.46 -4.71
CA GLN A 162 -12.19 13.97 -4.67
C GLN A 162 -11.25 12.97 -5.35
N THR A 163 -10.47 13.47 -6.29
CA THR A 163 -9.34 12.75 -6.88
C THR A 163 -8.35 12.36 -5.77
N THR A 164 -7.85 11.12 -5.79
CA THR A 164 -6.85 10.69 -4.81
C THR A 164 -5.52 11.46 -4.94
N SER A 165 -4.82 11.60 -3.81
CA SER A 165 -3.49 12.20 -3.71
C SER A 165 -2.37 11.17 -3.88
N LEU A 166 -2.68 9.93 -4.29
CA LEU A 166 -1.72 8.84 -4.39
C LEU A 166 -0.61 9.19 -5.39
N LEU A 167 0.64 9.21 -4.92
CA LEU A 167 1.84 9.54 -5.67
C LEU A 167 2.65 8.28 -6.03
N ASP A 168 2.75 7.32 -5.12
CA ASP A 168 3.50 6.07 -5.30
C ASP A 168 2.62 4.86 -4.96
N LEU A 169 2.46 3.96 -5.93
CA LEU A 169 1.79 2.69 -5.77
C LEU A 169 2.79 1.56 -6.03
N HIS A 170 3.07 0.77 -5.01
CA HIS A 170 3.94 -0.39 -5.09
C HIS A 170 3.20 -1.65 -4.66
N ILE A 171 3.12 -2.63 -5.56
CA ILE A 171 2.54 -3.93 -5.28
C ILE A 171 3.54 -5.02 -5.64
N SER A 172 3.84 -5.91 -4.68
CA SER A 172 4.74 -7.03 -4.89
C SER A 172 4.15 -8.34 -4.38
N LYS A 173 4.39 -9.43 -5.12
CA LYS A 173 4.08 -10.81 -4.71
C LYS A 173 2.59 -11.02 -4.37
N SER A 174 1.70 -10.38 -5.12
CA SER A 174 0.25 -10.54 -5.00
C SER A 174 -0.25 -11.49 -6.09
N GLN A 175 -0.35 -12.78 -5.74
CA GLN A 175 -0.51 -13.87 -6.71
C GLN A 175 -1.85 -13.86 -7.45
N LYS A 176 -2.92 -13.40 -6.81
CA LYS A 176 -4.27 -13.36 -7.40
C LYS A 176 -4.68 -11.99 -7.93
N LEU A 177 -3.78 -11.01 -7.89
CA LEU A 177 -4.12 -9.62 -8.18
C LEU A 177 -4.57 -9.46 -9.62
N LYS A 178 -5.81 -8.99 -9.76
CA LYS A 178 -6.33 -8.40 -10.99
C LYS A 178 -6.29 -6.89 -10.77
N LEU A 179 -5.61 -6.18 -11.67
CA LEU A 179 -5.46 -4.72 -11.54
C LEU A 179 -6.83 -4.02 -11.52
N PRO A 180 -6.88 -2.77 -11.01
CA PRO A 180 -8.12 -2.09 -10.64
C PRO A 180 -9.20 -2.02 -11.73
N PRO A 181 -10.47 -1.89 -11.31
CA PRO A 181 -11.59 -1.63 -12.20
C PRO A 181 -11.33 -0.36 -13.00
N GLU A 182 -11.76 -0.39 -14.27
CA GLU A 182 -11.91 0.71 -15.23
C GLU A 182 -11.59 2.14 -14.72
N GLY A 183 -10.72 2.87 -15.44
CA GLY A 183 -10.55 4.31 -15.20
C GLY A 183 -9.37 4.73 -14.30
N MET A 184 -8.31 3.92 -14.15
CA MET A 184 -7.11 4.29 -13.38
C MET A 184 -6.51 5.64 -13.82
N HIS A 185 -6.57 5.97 -15.10
CA HIS A 185 -6.09 7.25 -15.65
C HIS A 185 -6.87 8.47 -15.12
N GLU A 186 -8.15 8.29 -14.77
CA GLU A 186 -9.03 9.33 -14.21
C GLU A 186 -9.02 9.32 -12.67
N LEU A 187 -8.99 8.13 -12.07
CA LEU A 187 -9.11 7.95 -10.63
C LEU A 187 -7.81 8.25 -9.89
N LEU A 188 -6.65 8.06 -10.52
CA LEU A 188 -5.32 8.28 -9.95
C LEU A 188 -4.53 9.40 -10.69
N PRO A 189 -5.06 10.63 -10.82
CA PRO A 189 -4.43 11.66 -11.66
C PRO A 189 -3.10 12.17 -11.10
N SER A 190 -2.86 11.98 -9.81
CA SER A 190 -1.64 12.41 -9.11
C SER A 190 -0.50 11.38 -9.16
N LEU A 191 -0.78 10.15 -9.64
CA LEU A 191 0.17 9.05 -9.56
C LEU A 191 1.43 9.34 -10.39
N LYS A 192 2.58 9.32 -9.72
CA LYS A 192 3.90 9.57 -10.30
C LYS A 192 4.70 8.29 -10.49
N LYS A 193 4.49 7.30 -9.62
CA LYS A 193 5.25 6.05 -9.64
C LYS A 193 4.34 4.85 -9.48
N LEU A 194 4.53 3.88 -10.36
CA LEU A 194 3.86 2.59 -10.32
C LEU A 194 4.91 1.48 -10.39
N VAL A 195 4.91 0.63 -9.36
CA VAL A 195 5.77 -0.55 -9.28
C VAL A 195 4.91 -1.79 -9.12
N LEU A 196 5.07 -2.73 -10.03
CA LEU A 196 4.44 -4.06 -9.98
C LEU A 196 5.53 -5.13 -10.04
N GLU A 197 5.61 -5.98 -9.03
CA GLU A 197 6.60 -7.05 -8.95
C GLU A 197 5.94 -8.40 -8.65
N ASN A 198 6.28 -9.45 -9.40
CA ASN A 198 5.85 -10.82 -9.13
C ASN A 198 4.32 -10.96 -8.96
N CYS A 199 3.55 -10.32 -9.86
CA CYS A 199 2.09 -10.38 -9.90
C CYS A 199 1.64 -11.12 -11.19
N PRO A 200 1.60 -12.46 -11.18
CA PRO A 200 1.44 -13.27 -12.39
C PRO A 200 0.04 -13.26 -12.99
N GLU A 201 -1.01 -13.06 -12.19
CA GLU A 201 -2.42 -13.05 -12.65
C GLU A 201 -2.87 -11.68 -13.17
N THR A 202 -2.01 -10.67 -13.12
CA THR A 202 -2.30 -9.35 -13.68
C THR A 202 -2.14 -9.39 -15.20
N GLU A 203 -3.23 -9.22 -15.96
CA GLU A 203 -3.26 -9.41 -17.42
C GLU A 203 -3.07 -8.12 -18.23
N SER A 204 -3.70 -7.02 -17.81
CA SER A 204 -3.65 -5.74 -18.51
C SER A 204 -3.85 -4.58 -17.55
N PHE A 205 -3.52 -3.37 -18.01
CA PHE A 205 -3.99 -2.15 -17.38
C PHE A 205 -5.46 -1.92 -17.77
N PRO A 206 -6.26 -1.23 -16.93
CA PRO A 206 -7.67 -0.98 -17.22
C PRO A 206 -7.87 -0.14 -18.49
N GLU A 207 -9.09 -0.18 -19.03
CA GLU A 207 -9.49 0.66 -20.17
C GLU A 207 -9.23 2.14 -19.88
N GLY A 208 -8.62 2.83 -20.86
CA GLY A 208 -8.10 4.20 -20.71
C GLY A 208 -6.59 4.25 -20.43
N GLY A 209 -6.03 3.20 -19.83
CA GLY A 209 -4.60 2.97 -19.63
C GLY A 209 -4.02 3.58 -18.36
N LEU A 210 -2.72 3.91 -18.41
CA LEU A 210 -1.98 4.49 -17.30
C LEU A 210 -2.24 5.99 -17.14
N PRO A 211 -2.09 6.56 -15.91
CA PRO A 211 -2.18 7.99 -15.68
C PRO A 211 -1.14 8.80 -16.47
N PHE A 212 -1.55 9.90 -17.10
CA PHE A 212 -0.65 10.74 -17.93
C PHE A 212 0.51 11.38 -17.17
N ASN A 213 0.33 11.60 -15.86
CA ASN A 213 1.32 12.21 -14.99
C ASN A 213 2.38 11.21 -14.47
N LEU A 214 2.30 9.94 -14.87
CA LEU A 214 3.21 8.90 -14.46
C LEU A 214 4.63 9.21 -14.96
N GLU A 215 5.58 9.22 -14.04
CA GLU A 215 6.99 9.50 -14.28
C GLU A 215 7.84 8.23 -14.28
N VAL A 216 7.48 7.27 -13.42
CA VAL A 216 8.21 6.01 -13.25
C VAL A 216 7.26 4.83 -13.36
N LEU A 217 7.56 3.93 -14.30
CA LEU A 217 6.92 2.63 -14.43
C LEU A 217 7.96 1.52 -14.26
N GLN A 218 7.77 0.68 -13.25
CA GLN A 218 8.61 -0.49 -13.00
C GLN A 218 7.74 -1.75 -12.96
N ILE A 219 8.06 -2.71 -13.82
CA ILE A 219 7.36 -4.00 -13.90
C ILE A 219 8.39 -5.12 -13.85
N VAL A 220 8.27 -6.03 -12.91
CA VAL A 220 9.22 -7.12 -12.68
C VAL A 220 8.46 -8.42 -12.56
N ASP A 221 8.71 -9.38 -13.45
CA ASP A 221 8.14 -10.73 -13.38
C ASP A 221 6.58 -10.78 -13.33
N CYS A 222 5.92 -9.81 -13.97
CA CYS A 222 4.48 -9.79 -14.20
C CYS A 222 4.16 -10.26 -15.63
N LYS A 223 4.27 -11.58 -15.87
CA LYS A 223 4.30 -12.17 -17.22
C LYS A 223 3.10 -11.83 -18.09
N LYS A 224 1.88 -12.09 -17.59
CA LYS A 224 0.64 -11.81 -18.34
C LYS A 224 0.53 -10.33 -18.71
N LEU A 225 0.83 -9.43 -17.75
CA LEU A 225 0.81 -7.98 -17.94
C LEU A 225 1.75 -7.55 -19.07
N VAL A 226 3.00 -8.02 -19.01
CA VAL A 226 4.03 -7.72 -20.00
C VAL A 226 3.66 -8.27 -21.38
N ASN A 227 2.99 -9.43 -21.45
CA ASN A 227 2.48 -9.97 -22.71
C ASN A 227 1.38 -9.09 -23.32
N GLY A 228 0.54 -8.45 -22.49
CA GLY A 228 -0.47 -7.46 -22.89
C GLY A 228 0.04 -6.05 -23.22
N ARG A 229 1.36 -5.84 -23.30
CA ARG A 229 1.98 -4.50 -23.43
C ARG A 229 1.55 -3.64 -24.63
N LYS A 230 0.96 -4.24 -25.66
CA LYS A 230 0.42 -3.55 -26.84
C LYS A 230 -0.62 -2.49 -26.47
N GLU A 231 -1.36 -2.73 -25.40
CA GLU A 231 -2.47 -1.88 -24.97
C GLU A 231 -2.04 -0.72 -24.07
N TRP A 232 -0.77 -0.68 -23.64
CA TRP A 232 -0.30 0.31 -22.67
C TRP A 232 -0.22 1.74 -23.22
N ARG A 233 -0.16 1.88 -24.57
CA ARG A 233 -0.10 3.17 -25.28
C ARG A 233 0.90 4.14 -24.66
N LEU A 234 2.11 3.66 -24.35
CA LEU A 234 3.14 4.39 -23.62
C LEU A 234 3.49 5.75 -24.26
N GLN A 235 3.36 5.88 -25.59
CA GLN A 235 3.57 7.13 -26.31
C GLN A 235 2.69 8.29 -25.83
N ARG A 236 1.57 8.02 -25.14
CA ARG A 236 0.70 9.04 -24.52
C ARG A 236 1.25 9.57 -23.20
N LEU A 237 2.20 8.88 -22.57
CA LEU A 237 2.75 9.20 -21.26
C LEU A 237 3.90 10.20 -21.40
N SER A 238 3.54 11.46 -21.66
CA SER A 238 4.51 12.56 -21.86
C SER A 238 5.36 12.86 -20.63
N CYS A 239 4.96 12.43 -19.45
CA CYS A 239 5.73 12.58 -18.22
C CYS A 239 6.64 11.39 -17.91
N LEU A 240 6.56 10.28 -18.66
CA LEU A 240 7.30 9.05 -18.34
C LEU A 240 8.79 9.24 -18.61
N ILE A 241 9.58 9.36 -17.53
CA ILE A 241 11.03 9.56 -17.58
C ILE A 241 11.81 8.25 -17.38
N SER A 242 11.22 7.28 -16.68
CA SER A 242 11.88 6.02 -16.33
C SER A 242 10.96 4.83 -16.60
N LEU A 243 11.43 3.91 -17.43
CA LEU A 243 10.77 2.64 -17.73
C LEU A 243 11.72 1.49 -17.42
N PHE A 244 11.34 0.65 -16.45
CA PHE A 244 12.07 -0.55 -16.08
C PHE A 244 11.17 -1.77 -16.27
N ILE A 245 11.58 -2.71 -17.13
CA ILE A 245 10.87 -3.99 -17.29
C ILE A 245 11.84 -5.16 -17.18
N PHE A 246 11.59 -6.02 -16.21
CA PHE A 246 12.22 -7.33 -16.12
C PHE A 246 11.22 -8.43 -16.45
N HIS A 247 11.64 -9.36 -17.30
CA HIS A 247 10.95 -10.62 -17.54
C HIS A 247 11.94 -11.76 -17.29
N ASP A 248 11.48 -12.93 -16.86
CA ASP A 248 12.36 -14.09 -16.64
C ASP A 248 12.66 -14.86 -17.93
N GLY A 249 12.06 -14.44 -19.05
CA GLY A 249 12.26 -15.04 -20.38
C GLY A 249 11.44 -16.30 -20.64
N SER A 250 10.52 -16.68 -19.75
CA SER A 250 9.68 -17.88 -19.90
C SER A 250 8.50 -17.69 -20.88
N ASP A 251 8.64 -16.81 -21.88
CA ASP A 251 7.57 -16.37 -22.77
C ASP A 251 6.74 -17.55 -23.35
N GLU A 252 5.47 -17.68 -22.94
CA GLU A 252 4.48 -18.43 -23.71
C GLU A 252 4.02 -17.52 -24.86
N GLU A 253 4.53 -17.77 -26.06
CA GLU A 253 4.09 -17.23 -27.36
C GLU A 253 3.93 -15.70 -27.47
N ILE A 254 5.05 -14.96 -27.49
CA ILE A 254 5.06 -13.57 -27.97
C ILE A 254 5.10 -13.57 -29.51
N LEU A 255 3.97 -13.31 -30.16
CA LEU A 255 3.89 -13.10 -31.61
C LEU A 255 4.80 -11.93 -32.03
N GLY A 256 5.67 -12.22 -33.00
CA GLY A 256 6.96 -11.58 -33.18
C GLY A 256 7.02 -10.23 -33.88
N ASP A 257 5.92 -9.50 -34.07
CA ASP A 257 5.86 -8.49 -35.15
C ASP A 257 5.52 -7.05 -34.74
N GLU A 258 5.54 -6.70 -33.45
CA GLU A 258 5.11 -5.36 -33.02
C GLU A 258 6.22 -4.52 -32.38
N ASN A 259 6.49 -3.37 -33.00
CA ASN A 259 7.42 -2.37 -32.52
C ASN A 259 6.83 -1.64 -31.30
N TRP A 260 7.68 -1.40 -30.29
CA TRP A 260 7.31 -0.65 -29.09
C TRP A 260 7.52 0.85 -29.31
N GLU A 261 6.44 1.62 -29.32
CA GLU A 261 6.53 3.07 -29.41
C GLU A 261 6.76 3.67 -28.01
N LEU A 262 7.99 4.09 -27.78
CA LEU A 262 8.41 4.73 -26.53
C LEU A 262 7.97 6.20 -26.51
N PRO A 263 7.54 6.74 -25.35
CA PRO A 263 7.29 8.16 -25.17
C PRO A 263 8.56 8.99 -25.34
N CYS A 264 8.40 10.22 -25.83
CA CYS A 264 9.52 11.10 -26.18
C CYS A 264 10.38 11.54 -25.00
N CYS A 265 9.85 11.48 -23.77
CA CYS A 265 10.49 11.99 -22.56
C CYS A 265 11.32 10.95 -21.79
N ILE A 266 11.42 9.71 -22.28
CA ILE A 266 12.19 8.66 -21.60
C ILE A 266 13.66 9.04 -21.51
N ARG A 267 14.20 8.99 -20.29
CA ARG A 267 15.62 9.22 -19.97
C ARG A 267 16.30 7.95 -19.47
N HIS A 268 15.56 7.10 -18.78
CA HIS A 268 16.03 5.84 -18.24
C HIS A 268 15.17 4.71 -18.81
N LEU A 269 15.78 3.87 -19.62
CA LEU A 269 15.14 2.69 -20.20
C LEU A 269 15.98 1.47 -19.86
N TRP A 270 15.40 0.56 -19.08
CA TRP A 270 16.00 -0.73 -18.84
C TRP A 270 14.97 -1.82 -19.11
N VAL A 271 15.30 -2.71 -20.03
CA VAL A 271 14.40 -3.78 -20.41
C VAL A 271 15.19 -5.04 -20.65
N SER A 272 14.83 -6.11 -19.95
CA SER A 272 15.56 -7.36 -19.97
C SER A 272 14.64 -8.53 -20.32
N ASN A 273 15.18 -9.47 -21.10
CA ASN A 273 14.52 -10.71 -21.53
C ASN A 273 13.14 -10.52 -22.19
N LEU A 274 12.91 -9.37 -22.83
CA LEU A 274 11.79 -9.19 -23.76
C LEU A 274 12.26 -9.41 -25.18
N LYS A 275 11.63 -10.35 -25.90
CA LYS A 275 11.84 -10.51 -27.34
C LYS A 275 11.21 -9.31 -28.08
N ASN A 276 11.87 -8.85 -29.15
CA ASN A 276 11.38 -7.84 -30.13
C ASN A 276 11.45 -6.35 -29.76
N ILE A 277 12.36 -5.91 -28.89
CA ILE A 277 12.61 -4.47 -28.75
C ILE A 277 13.57 -4.01 -29.85
N LYS A 278 13.05 -3.51 -30.95
CA LYS A 278 13.83 -2.62 -31.83
C LYS A 278 13.87 -1.25 -31.17
N GLN A 279 14.97 -0.95 -30.47
CA GLN A 279 15.26 0.43 -30.07
C GLN A 279 15.30 1.29 -31.34
N SER A 280 14.36 2.25 -31.47
CA SER A 280 14.49 3.27 -32.51
C SER A 280 15.77 4.05 -32.21
N SER A 281 16.61 4.26 -33.22
CA SER A 281 17.98 4.76 -33.11
C SER A 281 18.13 6.21 -32.62
N ALA A 282 17.08 6.81 -32.04
CA ALA A 282 17.05 8.23 -31.70
C ALA A 282 17.39 8.57 -30.24
N GLN A 283 17.40 7.60 -29.30
CA GLN A 283 17.73 7.87 -27.90
C GLN A 283 18.52 6.71 -27.31
N LYS A 284 19.85 6.79 -27.37
CA LYS A 284 20.74 5.99 -26.51
C LYS A 284 20.82 6.69 -25.15
N PRO A 285 20.26 6.14 -24.05
CA PRO A 285 20.64 6.60 -22.73
C PRO A 285 22.10 6.17 -22.46
N HIS A 286 22.90 7.09 -21.92
CA HIS A 286 24.25 6.80 -21.46
C HIS A 286 24.19 5.71 -20.38
N LEU A 287 24.79 4.56 -20.67
CA LEU A 287 25.10 3.52 -19.68
C LEU A 287 26.37 3.96 -18.93
N SER A 288 26.25 4.16 -17.62
CA SER A 288 27.36 4.19 -16.66
C SER A 288 27.01 3.28 -15.51
#